data_AF-A0AAU7VNL3-F1
#
_entry.id   AF-A0AAU7VNL3-F1
#
_cell.length_a   1.000
_cell.length_b   1.000
_cell.length_c   1.000
_cell.angle_alpha   90.00
_cell.angle_beta   90.00
_cell.angle_gamma   90.00
#
_symmetry.space_group_name_H-M   'P 1'
#
loop_
_entity.id
_entity.type
_entity.pdbx_description
1 polymer ?
#
loop_
_entity_poly.entity_id
_entity_poly.type
_entity_poly.pdbx_seq_one_letter_code
_entity_poly.pdbx_strand_id
1 'polypeptide(L)'
;MDLWDVVVQNDFNNFSKKDIDDIIELLENNMSKDLDERAYLYKNMHMLVRNGQIRNLLNKRILAGRCSVKWLQIKRKTTINDLVTKLESKDLLFNKRLKTKNLEIKSPIIFSTIKLGDLRYLIRTIVPTGVKSINKGDEIEEITAVDNIVSIIDLSKDVLEVRSNFKNARVLHNFFSHLLELDFEEIDILKNFGGKMGAFKDSLDGGKFFDVNSKPILNLEITKEISNLLVNTLKALDNYFITKDMETLISEMQSTQIDEKEIGDVCFTQLLLAGLCKMNIGTDVELGKDLCHQSLYNLIKEHIEDETGYISFTFGGEQHTIQVGRTTNSISFRTMATEELIEYFASKVL
;
A
#
# COMPACT_ATOMS: atom_id res chain seq x y z
N MET A 1 15.04 -25.60 9.51
CA MET A 1 15.21 -24.43 8.64
C MET A 1 14.70 -23.24 9.42
N ASP A 2 15.41 -22.13 9.42
CA ASP A 2 15.01 -20.90 10.10
C ASP A 2 14.69 -19.78 9.10
N LEU A 3 14.40 -18.59 9.62
CA LEU A 3 14.14 -17.40 8.81
C LEU A 3 15.28 -17.08 7.83
N TRP A 4 16.54 -17.28 8.23
CA TRP A 4 17.68 -16.87 7.42
C TRP A 4 17.93 -17.80 6.24
N ASP A 5 17.47 -19.05 6.32
CA ASP A 5 17.56 -20.01 5.21
C ASP A 5 16.65 -19.63 4.01
N VAL A 6 15.60 -18.84 4.25
CA VAL A 6 14.63 -18.39 3.23
C VAL A 6 14.88 -16.97 2.71
N VAL A 7 15.82 -16.24 3.30
CA VAL A 7 16.20 -14.90 2.85
C VAL A 7 16.86 -14.96 1.48
N VAL A 8 16.50 -14.02 0.61
CA VAL A 8 17.09 -13.83 -0.71
C VAL A 8 17.77 -12.47 -0.79
N GLN A 9 18.67 -12.31 -1.76
CA GLN A 9 19.45 -11.08 -1.90
C GLN A 9 18.58 -9.82 -1.99
N ASN A 10 17.42 -9.90 -2.65
CA ASN A 10 16.51 -8.78 -2.80
C ASN A 10 15.90 -8.30 -1.47
N ASP A 11 15.86 -9.14 -0.43
CA ASP A 11 15.38 -8.73 0.90
C ASP A 11 16.28 -7.65 1.53
N PHE A 12 17.55 -7.55 1.12
CA PHE A 12 18.45 -6.49 1.57
C PHE A 12 18.11 -5.11 0.97
N ASN A 13 17.21 -5.04 -0.02
CA ASN A 13 16.67 -3.77 -0.51
C ASN A 13 15.65 -3.13 0.44
N ASN A 14 15.21 -3.87 1.47
CA ASN A 14 14.29 -3.38 2.50
C ASN A 14 14.95 -2.47 3.54
N PHE A 15 16.28 -2.37 3.52
CA PHE A 15 17.06 -1.52 4.42
C PHE A 15 17.32 -0.15 3.78
N SER A 16 17.16 0.90 4.58
CA SER A 16 17.59 2.24 4.22
C SER A 16 19.12 2.34 4.18
N LYS A 17 19.65 3.41 3.58
CA LYS A 17 21.10 3.64 3.58
C LYS A 17 21.65 3.75 5.00
N LYS A 18 20.93 4.44 5.90
CA LYS A 18 21.27 4.53 7.32
C LYS A 18 21.35 3.15 7.99
N ASP A 19 20.35 2.28 7.77
CA ASP A 19 20.38 0.93 8.36
C ASP A 19 21.62 0.14 7.89
N ILE A 20 21.99 0.29 6.62
CA ILE A 20 23.18 -0.36 6.05
C ILE A 20 24.45 0.20 6.68
N ASP A 21 24.56 1.52 6.83
CA ASP A 21 25.70 2.19 7.44
C ASP A 21 25.87 1.77 8.91
N ASP A 22 24.78 1.71 9.68
CA ASP A 22 24.77 1.24 11.07
C ASP A 22 25.27 -0.22 11.17
N ILE A 23 24.85 -1.10 10.25
CA ILE A 23 25.32 -2.50 10.21
C ILE A 23 26.82 -2.56 9.88
N ILE A 24 27.31 -1.74 8.95
CA ILE A 24 28.72 -1.72 8.55
C ILE A 24 29.59 -1.21 9.70
N GLU A 25 29.17 -0.16 10.40
CA GLU A 25 29.87 0.37 11.57
C GLU A 25 30.03 -0.70 12.65
N LEU A 26 28.96 -1.46 12.94
CA LEU A 26 28.99 -2.58 13.89
C LEU A 26 29.89 -3.74 13.48
N LEU A 27 30.29 -3.83 12.20
CA LEU A 27 31.18 -4.88 11.72
C LEU A 27 32.67 -4.53 11.89
N GLU A 28 33.00 -3.31 12.31
CA GLU A 28 34.38 -2.80 12.44
C GLU A 28 35.24 -3.04 11.19
N ASN A 29 34.61 -3.27 10.03
CA ASN A 29 35.26 -3.76 8.83
C ASN A 29 35.45 -2.62 7.84
N ASN A 30 36.69 -2.47 7.36
CA ASN A 30 36.99 -1.69 6.16
C ASN A 30 36.49 -2.44 4.92
N MET A 31 35.19 -2.42 4.66
CA MET A 31 34.66 -2.87 3.37
C MET A 31 35.37 -2.10 2.25
N SER A 32 35.84 -2.82 1.23
CA SER A 32 36.36 -2.17 0.02
C SER A 32 35.28 -1.28 -0.58
N LYS A 33 35.64 -0.04 -0.95
CA LYS A 33 34.72 0.95 -1.52
C LYS A 33 34.06 0.50 -2.84
N ASP A 34 34.62 -0.53 -3.48
CA ASP A 34 34.16 -1.03 -4.78
C ASP A 34 33.11 -2.16 -4.69
N LEU A 35 32.71 -2.59 -3.48
CA LEU A 35 31.72 -3.65 -3.29
C LEU A 35 30.31 -3.06 -3.10
N ASP A 36 29.33 -3.63 -3.81
CA ASP A 36 27.92 -3.40 -3.49
C ASP A 36 27.62 -3.89 -2.07
N GLU A 37 27.28 -2.95 -1.19
CA GLU A 37 27.08 -3.18 0.24
C GLU A 37 26.01 -4.23 0.51
N ARG A 38 24.88 -4.20 -0.22
CA ARG A 38 23.78 -5.15 -0.02
C ARG A 38 24.17 -6.56 -0.47
N ALA A 39 24.88 -6.66 -1.59
CA ALA A 39 25.40 -7.92 -2.08
C ALA A 39 26.43 -8.51 -1.09
N TYR A 40 27.27 -7.66 -0.49
CA TYR A 40 28.20 -8.08 0.56
C TYR A 40 27.46 -8.60 1.79
N LEU A 41 26.47 -7.86 2.29
CA LEU A 41 25.71 -8.26 3.48
C LEU A 41 24.99 -9.59 3.26
N TYR A 42 24.37 -9.80 2.08
CA TYR A 42 23.75 -11.08 1.74
C TYR A 42 24.76 -12.24 1.72
N LYS A 43 25.92 -12.06 1.07
CA LYS A 43 26.97 -13.10 1.02
C LYS A 43 27.50 -13.48 2.39
N ASN A 44 27.57 -12.52 3.32
CA ASN A 44 28.09 -12.71 4.66
C ASN A 44 27.00 -12.91 5.73
N MET A 45 25.74 -13.07 5.32
CA MET A 45 24.58 -13.09 6.22
C MET A 45 24.73 -14.09 7.38
N HIS A 46 25.27 -15.29 7.13
CA HIS A 46 25.49 -16.29 8.18
C HIS A 46 26.45 -15.84 9.28
N MET A 47 27.39 -14.92 8.99
CA MET A 47 28.23 -14.29 9.99
C MET A 47 27.48 -13.17 10.71
N LEU A 48 26.76 -12.33 9.97
CA LEU A 48 25.99 -11.19 10.52
C LEU A 48 25.00 -11.63 11.60
N VAL A 49 24.26 -12.71 11.34
CA VAL A 49 23.19 -13.19 12.23
C VAL A 49 23.71 -13.81 13.53
N ARG A 50 25.03 -14.04 13.65
CA ARG A 50 25.65 -14.48 14.90
C ARG A 50 25.85 -13.33 15.88
N ASN A 51 25.96 -12.09 15.37
CA ASN A 51 25.98 -10.90 16.21
C ASN A 51 24.53 -10.56 16.61
N GLY A 52 24.24 -10.57 17.90
CA GLY A 52 22.87 -10.35 18.41
C GLY A 52 22.29 -8.98 18.08
N GLN A 53 23.12 -7.92 18.06
CA GLN A 53 22.68 -6.57 17.72
C GLN A 53 22.32 -6.47 16.23
N ILE A 54 23.21 -6.96 15.36
CA ILE A 54 22.97 -6.99 13.92
C ILE A 54 21.77 -7.87 13.59
N ARG A 55 21.66 -9.05 14.21
CA ARG A 55 20.51 -9.95 14.04
C ARG A 55 19.19 -9.26 14.39
N ASN A 56 19.15 -8.48 15.47
CA ASN A 56 17.95 -7.74 15.87
C ASN A 56 17.59 -6.66 14.84
N LEU A 57 18.56 -5.89 14.35
CA LEU A 57 18.34 -4.91 13.28
C LEU A 57 17.80 -5.57 12.01
N LEU A 58 18.42 -6.69 11.60
CA LEU A 58 18.00 -7.43 10.42
C LEU A 58 16.58 -8.01 10.59
N ASN A 59 16.28 -8.66 11.72
CA ASN A 59 14.97 -9.25 11.99
C ASN A 59 13.82 -8.25 11.90
N LYS A 60 14.06 -6.98 12.29
CA LYS A 60 13.04 -5.94 12.26
C LYS A 60 12.61 -5.56 10.84
N ARG A 61 13.47 -5.76 9.83
CA ARG A 61 13.27 -5.19 8.48
C ARG A 61 13.44 -6.19 7.33
N ILE A 62 14.09 -7.33 7.52
CA ILE A 62 14.48 -8.23 6.42
C ILE A 62 13.28 -8.71 5.59
N LEU A 63 12.15 -9.02 6.25
CA LEU A 63 10.90 -9.38 5.56
C LEU A 63 9.91 -8.20 5.46
N ALA A 64 10.15 -7.12 6.20
CA ALA A 64 9.43 -5.85 6.12
C ALA A 64 10.16 -4.92 5.14
N GLY A 65 9.89 -3.61 5.15
CA GLY A 65 10.50 -2.65 4.21
C GLY A 65 9.47 -1.85 3.42
N ARG A 66 9.87 -1.33 2.24
CA ARG A 66 8.94 -0.65 1.31
C ARG A 66 8.09 -1.68 0.60
N CYS A 67 6.99 -2.07 1.23
CA CYS A 67 6.07 -3.05 0.71
C CYS A 67 4.62 -2.55 0.77
N SER A 68 3.76 -3.23 0.03
CA SER A 68 2.31 -3.12 0.22
C SER A 68 1.85 -4.38 0.93
N VAL A 69 0.98 -4.23 1.93
CA VAL A 69 0.44 -5.33 2.71
C VAL A 69 -1.05 -5.41 2.48
N LYS A 70 -1.52 -6.63 2.24
CA LYS A 70 -2.92 -6.97 2.12
C LYS A 70 -3.21 -8.17 3.02
N TRP A 71 -4.31 -8.10 3.76
CA TRP A 71 -4.79 -9.20 4.58
C TRP A 71 -6.05 -9.80 3.97
N LEU A 72 -6.10 -11.13 4.01
CA LEU A 72 -7.20 -11.93 3.50
C LEU A 72 -7.69 -12.83 4.63
N GLN A 73 -9.01 -12.84 4.86
CA GLN A 73 -9.65 -13.72 5.81
C GLN A 73 -9.77 -15.11 5.22
N ILE A 74 -9.23 -16.11 5.92
CA ILE A 74 -9.37 -17.53 5.58
C ILE A 74 -10.77 -17.98 5.96
N LYS A 75 -11.53 -18.48 4.99
CA LYS A 75 -12.82 -19.15 5.23
C LYS A 75 -12.58 -20.65 5.37
N ARG A 76 -12.36 -21.08 6.61
CA ARG A 76 -12.08 -22.49 6.92
C ARG A 76 -13.28 -23.38 6.62
N LYS A 77 -13.04 -24.41 5.82
CA LYS A 77 -13.92 -25.58 5.64
C LYS A 77 -13.31 -26.87 6.21
N THR A 78 -12.01 -26.84 6.51
CA THR A 78 -11.19 -27.95 6.99
C THR A 78 -10.70 -27.68 8.42
N THR A 79 -10.18 -28.71 9.09
CA THR A 79 -9.63 -28.55 10.43
C THR A 79 -8.25 -27.88 10.39
N ILE A 80 -7.85 -27.25 11.49
CA ILE A 80 -6.49 -26.68 11.63
C ILE A 80 -5.42 -27.75 11.38
N ASN A 81 -5.63 -28.98 11.86
CA ASN A 81 -4.67 -30.07 11.70
C ASN A 81 -4.49 -30.49 10.23
N ASP A 82 -5.57 -30.48 9.44
CA ASP A 82 -5.48 -30.77 8.00
C ASP A 82 -4.67 -29.68 7.29
N LEU A 83 -4.89 -28.41 7.64
CA LEU A 83 -4.13 -27.30 7.09
C LEU A 83 -2.67 -27.33 7.51
N VAL A 84 -2.37 -27.63 8.77
CA VAL A 84 -1.00 -27.85 9.24
C VAL A 84 -0.34 -28.96 8.43
N THR A 85 -1.01 -30.10 8.25
CA THR A 85 -0.50 -31.23 7.45
C THR A 85 -0.20 -30.80 6.02
N LYS A 86 -1.08 -29.98 5.41
CA LYS A 86 -0.90 -29.46 4.05
C LYS A 86 0.28 -28.48 3.98
N LEU A 87 0.36 -27.51 4.90
CA LEU A 87 1.44 -26.52 5.02
C LEU A 87 2.80 -27.15 5.27
N GLU A 88 2.84 -28.24 6.03
CA GLU A 88 4.06 -28.99 6.36
C GLU A 88 4.39 -30.08 5.32
N SER A 89 3.69 -30.09 4.18
CA SER A 89 3.89 -31.07 3.11
C SER A 89 5.12 -30.78 2.23
N LYS A 90 5.51 -31.79 1.44
CA LYS A 90 6.57 -31.66 0.44
C LYS A 90 6.18 -30.74 -0.72
N ASP A 91 4.89 -30.68 -1.06
CA ASP A 91 4.38 -29.89 -2.19
C ASP A 91 4.51 -28.39 -1.92
N LEU A 92 4.43 -27.98 -0.65
CA LEU A 92 4.69 -26.62 -0.20
C LEU A 92 6.14 -26.36 0.19
N LEU A 93 7.06 -27.28 -0.14
CA LEU A 93 8.49 -27.16 0.18
C LEU A 93 8.74 -26.81 1.65
N PHE A 94 8.02 -27.44 2.57
CA PHE A 94 8.22 -27.21 3.99
C PHE A 94 9.65 -27.56 4.42
N ASN A 95 10.32 -26.60 5.07
CA ASN A 95 11.73 -26.67 5.47
C ASN A 95 12.69 -27.04 4.32
N LYS A 96 12.32 -26.69 3.08
CA LYS A 96 13.13 -26.88 1.88
C LYS A 96 13.13 -25.61 1.05
N ARG A 97 14.18 -25.44 0.24
CA ARG A 97 14.32 -24.33 -0.70
C ARG A 97 14.35 -24.83 -2.13
N LEU A 98 13.58 -24.19 -3.00
CA LEU A 98 13.62 -24.43 -4.43
C LEU A 98 14.98 -23.99 -4.99
N LYS A 99 15.61 -24.86 -5.79
CA LYS A 99 16.80 -24.50 -6.56
C LYS A 99 16.34 -23.82 -7.85
N THR A 100 16.52 -22.52 -7.95
CA THR A 100 15.96 -21.68 -9.04
C THR A 100 16.83 -21.56 -10.30
N LYS A 101 18.02 -22.17 -10.32
CA LYS A 101 18.97 -22.01 -11.43
C LYS A 101 18.37 -22.57 -12.72
N ASN A 102 18.26 -21.73 -13.75
CA ASN A 102 17.72 -22.04 -15.09
C ASN A 102 16.23 -22.45 -15.13
N LEU A 103 15.43 -22.09 -14.13
CA LEU A 103 13.98 -22.33 -14.17
C LEU A 103 13.27 -21.25 -14.97
N GLU A 104 12.49 -21.67 -15.96
CA GLU A 104 11.54 -20.81 -16.65
C GLU A 104 10.27 -20.67 -15.79
N ILE A 105 10.02 -19.47 -15.29
CA ILE A 105 8.92 -19.21 -14.34
C ILE A 105 7.74 -18.59 -15.08
N LYS A 106 6.76 -19.41 -15.44
CA LYS A 106 5.53 -18.99 -16.18
C LYS A 106 4.33 -18.71 -15.28
N SER A 107 4.36 -19.20 -14.05
CA SER A 107 3.29 -19.05 -13.05
C SER A 107 3.90 -18.91 -11.66
N PRO A 108 3.14 -18.47 -10.65
CA PRO A 108 3.59 -18.46 -9.27
C PRO A 108 4.09 -19.83 -8.82
N ILE A 109 5.24 -19.87 -8.16
CA ILE A 109 5.81 -21.10 -7.61
C ILE A 109 6.28 -20.90 -6.18
N ILE A 110 6.09 -21.91 -5.34
CA ILE A 110 6.61 -21.91 -3.98
C ILE A 110 8.13 -21.99 -4.04
N PHE A 111 8.80 -21.08 -3.35
CA PHE A 111 10.24 -21.11 -3.15
C PHE A 111 10.62 -21.83 -1.86
N SER A 112 9.87 -21.59 -0.79
CA SER A 112 10.06 -22.25 0.51
C SER A 112 8.87 -21.98 1.44
N THR A 113 8.61 -22.91 2.35
CA THR A 113 7.72 -22.70 3.49
C THR A 113 8.45 -23.01 4.79
N ILE A 114 8.36 -22.14 5.78
CA ILE A 114 8.90 -22.37 7.13
C ILE A 114 7.87 -22.00 8.21
N LYS A 115 8.09 -22.51 9.41
CA LYS A 115 7.27 -22.20 10.58
C LYS A 115 7.87 -20.99 11.31
N LEU A 116 7.06 -19.97 11.59
CA LEU A 116 7.43 -18.81 12.42
C LEU A 116 7.01 -18.99 13.89
N GLY A 117 6.00 -19.81 14.14
CA GLY A 117 5.48 -20.18 15.46
C GLY A 117 4.48 -21.33 15.32
N ASP A 118 3.83 -21.74 16.41
CA ASP A 118 3.02 -22.98 16.43
C ASP A 118 1.95 -23.08 15.33
N LEU A 119 1.30 -21.97 15.02
CA LEU A 119 0.23 -21.87 14.01
C LEU A 119 0.49 -20.75 12.98
N ARG A 120 1.73 -20.27 12.87
CA ARG A 120 2.14 -19.18 11.97
C ARG A 120 3.21 -19.67 11.01
N TYR A 121 2.96 -19.54 9.71
CA TYR A 121 3.82 -20.04 8.63
C TYR A 121 4.21 -18.92 7.69
N LEU A 122 5.47 -18.88 7.29
CA LEU A 122 5.98 -18.02 6.23
C LEU A 122 6.12 -18.84 4.95
N ILE A 123 5.52 -18.35 3.88
CA ILE A 123 5.64 -18.90 2.53
C ILE A 123 6.30 -17.85 1.66
N ARG A 124 7.41 -18.22 1.03
CA ARG A 124 8.06 -17.43 -0.01
C ARG A 124 7.60 -17.93 -1.36
N THR A 125 7.07 -17.04 -2.19
CA THR A 125 6.56 -17.37 -3.52
C THR A 125 7.28 -16.54 -4.56
N ILE A 126 7.74 -17.16 -5.65
CA ILE A 126 8.27 -16.44 -6.81
C ILE A 126 7.13 -16.22 -7.78
N VAL A 127 6.88 -14.96 -8.14
CA VAL A 127 5.79 -14.56 -9.03
C VAL A 127 6.39 -13.90 -10.27
N PRO A 128 6.06 -14.36 -11.49
CA PRO A 128 6.50 -13.69 -12.71
C PRO A 128 5.76 -12.35 -12.87
N THR A 129 6.49 -11.28 -13.14
CA THR A 129 5.97 -9.91 -13.22
C THR A 129 6.08 -9.29 -14.60
N GLY A 130 6.74 -9.96 -15.55
CA GLY A 130 6.85 -9.52 -16.94
C GLY A 130 8.11 -10.05 -17.61
N VAL A 131 8.54 -9.37 -18.67
CA VAL A 131 9.77 -9.67 -19.41
C VAL A 131 10.66 -8.42 -19.39
N LYS A 132 11.95 -8.62 -19.10
CA LYS A 132 13.00 -7.60 -19.24
C LYS A 132 13.85 -7.96 -20.44
N SER A 133 14.00 -7.01 -21.36
CA SER A 133 14.90 -7.13 -22.49
C SER A 133 16.26 -6.53 -22.12
N ILE A 134 17.31 -7.33 -22.21
CA ILE A 134 18.70 -6.90 -22.05
C ILE A 134 19.31 -6.76 -23.43
N ASN A 135 19.61 -5.53 -23.82
CA ASN A 135 20.36 -5.27 -25.05
C ASN A 135 21.85 -5.51 -24.79
N LYS A 136 22.43 -6.51 -25.46
CA LYS A 136 23.85 -6.85 -25.39
C LYS A 136 24.70 -6.17 -26.47
N GLY A 137 24.07 -5.33 -27.30
CA GLY A 137 24.69 -4.57 -28.39
C GLY A 137 24.28 -5.13 -29.76
N ASP A 138 24.60 -6.40 -30.00
CA ASP A 138 24.29 -7.17 -31.21
C ASP A 138 23.03 -8.05 -31.08
N GLU A 139 22.64 -8.38 -29.86
CA GLU A 139 21.47 -9.20 -29.55
C GLU A 139 20.58 -8.58 -28.46
N ILE A 140 19.30 -8.91 -28.49
CA ILE A 140 18.36 -8.65 -27.40
C ILE A 140 18.04 -9.97 -26.72
N GLU A 141 18.41 -10.10 -25.45
CA GLU A 141 18.04 -11.24 -24.62
C GLU A 141 16.81 -10.89 -23.78
N GLU A 142 15.75 -11.70 -23.87
CA GLU A 142 14.55 -11.54 -23.05
C GLU A 142 14.61 -12.46 -21.82
N ILE A 143 14.45 -11.88 -20.64
CA ILE A 143 14.48 -12.59 -19.36
C ILE A 143 13.18 -12.32 -18.60
N THR A 144 12.53 -13.37 -18.10
CA THR A 144 11.36 -13.21 -17.24
C THR A 144 11.74 -12.48 -15.95
N ALA A 145 11.11 -11.33 -15.72
CA ALA A 145 11.20 -10.64 -14.45
C ALA A 145 10.36 -11.37 -13.39
N VAL A 146 10.88 -11.48 -12.18
CA VAL A 146 10.22 -12.16 -11.08
C VAL A 146 10.34 -11.35 -9.79
N ASP A 147 9.30 -11.42 -8.97
CA ASP A 147 9.29 -10.93 -7.59
C ASP A 147 9.31 -12.10 -6.61
N ASN A 148 10.05 -11.97 -5.51
CA ASN A 148 10.01 -12.92 -4.40
C ASN A 148 9.14 -12.33 -3.30
N ILE A 149 7.96 -12.89 -3.09
CA ILE A 149 6.92 -12.33 -2.23
C ILE A 149 6.84 -13.10 -0.93
N VAL A 150 6.71 -12.34 0.17
CA VAL A 150 6.39 -12.87 1.49
C VAL A 150 4.89 -13.04 1.62
N SER A 151 4.47 -14.22 2.03
CA SER A 151 3.12 -14.49 2.51
C SER A 151 3.18 -15.14 3.88
N ILE A 152 2.34 -14.70 4.81
CA ILE A 152 2.27 -15.23 6.16
C ILE A 152 0.86 -15.77 6.39
N ILE A 153 0.75 -17.04 6.74
CA ILE A 153 -0.50 -17.67 7.14
C ILE A 153 -0.50 -17.80 8.66
N ASP A 154 -1.44 -17.15 9.30
CA ASP A 154 -1.71 -17.25 10.74
C ASP A 154 -3.03 -17.99 10.94
N LEU A 155 -2.94 -19.29 11.28
CA LEU A 155 -4.12 -20.13 11.50
C LEU A 155 -4.82 -19.84 12.83
N SER A 156 -4.17 -19.13 13.75
CA SER A 156 -4.80 -18.72 15.01
C SER A 156 -5.78 -17.56 14.79
N LYS A 157 -5.48 -16.70 13.81
CA LYS A 157 -6.33 -15.56 13.41
C LYS A 157 -7.15 -15.82 12.15
N ASP A 158 -6.91 -16.93 11.46
CA ASP A 158 -7.47 -17.23 10.15
C ASP A 158 -7.14 -16.16 9.11
N VAL A 159 -5.88 -15.71 9.06
CA VAL A 159 -5.46 -14.63 8.16
C VAL A 159 -4.31 -15.08 7.27
N LEU A 160 -4.41 -14.72 5.99
CA LEU A 160 -3.31 -14.70 5.05
C LEU A 160 -2.88 -13.25 4.81
N GLU A 161 -1.67 -12.91 5.25
CA GLU A 161 -1.00 -11.66 4.94
C GLU A 161 -0.15 -11.84 3.67
N VAL A 162 -0.32 -10.95 2.69
CA VAL A 162 0.48 -10.94 1.46
C VAL A 162 1.20 -9.59 1.36
N ARG A 163 2.54 -9.64 1.31
CA ARG A 163 3.40 -8.44 1.20
C ARG A 163 3.78 -8.20 -0.26
N SER A 164 2.84 -7.68 -1.04
CA SER A 164 3.07 -7.28 -2.42
C SER A 164 2.11 -6.19 -2.89
N ASN A 165 2.36 -5.68 -4.09
CA ASN A 165 1.42 -4.79 -4.77
C ASN A 165 0.08 -5.51 -5.06
N PHE A 166 -0.97 -4.74 -5.32
CA PHE A 166 -2.33 -5.27 -5.53
C PHE A 166 -2.42 -6.31 -6.65
N LYS A 167 -1.69 -6.13 -7.76
CA LYS A 167 -1.74 -7.06 -8.91
C LYS A 167 -1.21 -8.43 -8.51
N ASN A 168 -0.02 -8.47 -7.89
CA ASN A 168 0.60 -9.70 -7.43
C ASN A 168 -0.18 -10.33 -6.27
N ALA A 169 -0.73 -9.52 -5.36
CA ALA A 169 -1.57 -10.03 -4.27
C ALA A 169 -2.82 -10.76 -4.79
N ARG A 170 -3.45 -10.25 -5.86
CA ARG A 170 -4.58 -10.92 -6.52
C ARG A 170 -4.18 -12.24 -7.20
N VAL A 171 -3.01 -12.27 -7.83
CA VAL A 171 -2.45 -13.52 -8.40
C VAL A 171 -2.21 -14.55 -7.29
N LEU A 172 -1.62 -14.12 -6.17
CA LEU A 172 -1.34 -14.99 -5.04
C LEU A 172 -2.60 -15.44 -4.30
N HIS A 173 -3.65 -14.61 -4.21
CA HIS A 173 -4.94 -15.04 -3.71
C HIS A 173 -5.41 -16.27 -4.50
N ASN A 174 -5.55 -16.15 -5.83
CA ASN A 174 -5.98 -17.29 -6.66
C ASN A 174 -5.06 -18.49 -6.51
N PHE A 175 -3.75 -18.27 -6.49
CA PHE A 175 -2.76 -19.34 -6.33
C PHE A 175 -2.95 -20.10 -5.01
N PHE A 176 -3.07 -19.40 -3.88
CA PHE A 176 -3.29 -20.01 -2.58
C PHE A 176 -4.67 -20.65 -2.44
N SER A 177 -5.72 -20.09 -3.06
CA SER A 177 -7.05 -20.72 -3.05
C SER A 177 -7.03 -22.12 -3.64
N HIS A 178 -6.39 -22.28 -4.80
CA HIS A 178 -6.25 -23.58 -5.44
C HIS A 178 -5.28 -24.49 -4.68
N LEU A 179 -4.12 -23.95 -4.31
CA LEU A 179 -3.06 -24.73 -3.68
C LEU A 179 -3.48 -25.28 -2.31
N LEU A 180 -4.19 -24.48 -1.52
CA LEU A 180 -4.63 -24.86 -0.18
C LEU A 180 -6.06 -25.41 -0.15
N GLU A 181 -6.81 -25.30 -1.24
CA GLU A 181 -8.25 -25.63 -1.31
C GLU A 181 -9.05 -24.84 -0.27
N LEU A 182 -8.77 -23.54 -0.21
CA LEU A 182 -9.38 -22.59 0.72
C LEU A 182 -10.03 -21.45 -0.03
N ASP A 183 -11.10 -20.91 0.55
CA ASP A 183 -11.65 -19.64 0.11
C ASP A 183 -11.06 -18.52 0.97
N PHE A 184 -10.74 -17.40 0.32
CA PHE A 184 -10.29 -16.19 1.01
C PHE A 184 -11.23 -15.03 0.70
N GLU A 185 -11.53 -14.24 1.73
CA GLU A 185 -12.28 -12.99 1.59
C GLU A 185 -11.33 -11.81 1.82
N GLU A 186 -11.47 -10.75 1.05
CA GLU A 186 -10.69 -9.53 1.30
C GLU A 186 -11.15 -8.86 2.59
N ILE A 187 -10.20 -8.50 3.45
CA ILE A 187 -10.50 -7.74 4.66
C ILE A 187 -10.61 -6.25 4.30
N ASP A 188 -11.76 -5.65 4.57
CA ASP A 188 -11.95 -4.21 4.47
C ASP A 188 -11.18 -3.51 5.61
N ILE A 189 -10.01 -2.98 5.26
CA ILE A 189 -9.10 -2.31 6.20
C ILE A 189 -9.67 -1.02 6.81
N LEU A 190 -10.76 -0.48 6.25
CA LEU A 190 -11.45 0.70 6.74
C LEU A 190 -12.73 0.37 7.53
N LYS A 191 -13.13 -0.90 7.61
CA LYS A 191 -14.37 -1.33 8.26
C LYS A 191 -14.46 -0.87 9.72
N ASN A 192 -13.38 -1.04 10.48
CA ASN A 192 -13.30 -0.61 11.89
C ASN A 192 -13.33 0.92 12.07
N PHE A 193 -13.31 1.68 10.97
CA PHE A 193 -13.27 3.14 10.90
C PHE A 193 -14.49 3.70 10.16
N GLY A 194 -15.60 2.95 10.13
CA GLY A 194 -16.84 3.34 9.45
C GLY A 194 -16.70 3.48 7.94
N GLY A 195 -15.70 2.82 7.33
CA GLY A 195 -15.40 2.92 5.90
C GLY A 195 -14.75 4.24 5.49
N LYS A 196 -14.38 5.10 6.44
CA LYS A 196 -13.85 6.45 6.16
C LYS A 196 -12.34 6.51 6.36
N MET A 197 -11.63 6.98 5.33
CA MET A 197 -10.17 7.11 5.39
C MET A 197 -9.72 8.18 6.38
N GLY A 198 -10.49 9.27 6.53
CA GLY A 198 -10.23 10.30 7.56
C GLY A 198 -10.25 9.72 8.98
N ALA A 199 -11.21 8.86 9.31
CA ALA A 199 -11.28 8.20 10.62
C ALA A 199 -10.11 7.22 10.83
N PHE A 200 -9.66 6.54 9.77
CA PHE A 200 -8.45 5.71 9.83
C PHE A 200 -7.20 6.57 10.12
N LYS A 201 -7.03 7.68 9.41
CA LYS A 201 -5.96 8.67 9.63
C LYS A 201 -5.94 9.16 11.07
N ASP A 202 -7.09 9.59 11.59
CA ASP A 202 -7.21 10.15 12.95
C ASP A 202 -6.91 9.11 14.04
N SER A 203 -6.94 7.81 13.71
CA SER A 203 -6.54 6.74 14.62
C SER A 203 -5.02 6.55 14.76
N LEU A 204 -4.23 7.20 13.90
CA LEU A 204 -2.77 7.14 13.90
C LEU A 204 -2.19 8.33 14.66
N ASP A 205 -1.13 8.10 15.42
CA ASP A 205 -0.49 9.16 16.20
C ASP A 205 0.08 10.25 15.28
N GLY A 206 -0.42 11.48 15.42
CA GLY A 206 -0.08 12.59 14.54
C GLY A 206 -0.47 12.38 13.07
N GLY A 207 -1.50 11.56 12.79
CA GLY A 207 -1.96 11.24 11.45
C GLY A 207 -2.42 12.47 10.64
N LYS A 208 -1.77 12.71 9.49
CA LYS A 208 -2.06 13.84 8.58
C LYS A 208 -2.20 13.37 7.13
N PHE A 209 -3.17 13.91 6.40
CA PHE A 209 -3.20 13.75 4.96
C PHE A 209 -2.27 14.77 4.32
N PHE A 210 -1.52 14.35 3.32
CA PHE A 210 -0.82 15.30 2.44
C PHE A 210 -1.22 15.17 0.98
N ASP A 211 -1.81 14.05 0.57
CA ASP A 211 -2.32 13.82 -0.78
C ASP A 211 -3.50 12.85 -0.70
N VAL A 212 -4.61 13.17 -1.37
CA VAL A 212 -5.75 12.28 -1.55
C VAL A 212 -6.20 12.26 -3.01
N ASN A 213 -6.59 11.08 -3.48
CA ASN A 213 -7.31 10.90 -4.73
C ASN A 213 -8.74 10.52 -4.42
N SER A 214 -9.67 11.31 -4.93
CA SER A 214 -11.08 11.24 -4.58
C SER A 214 -11.97 11.30 -5.81
N LYS A 215 -13.20 10.82 -5.66
CA LYS A 215 -14.27 10.97 -6.65
C LYS A 215 -15.48 11.64 -6.00
N PRO A 216 -16.30 12.39 -6.75
CA PRO A 216 -17.58 12.88 -6.22
C PRO A 216 -18.49 11.71 -5.78
N ILE A 217 -19.24 11.91 -4.69
CA ILE A 217 -20.22 10.91 -4.22
C ILE A 217 -21.39 10.79 -5.20
N LEU A 218 -21.85 11.92 -5.72
CA LEU A 218 -22.91 11.97 -6.73
C LEU A 218 -22.30 12.09 -8.12
N ASN A 219 -22.69 11.18 -9.01
CA ASN A 219 -22.38 11.29 -10.42
C ASN A 219 -23.53 12.03 -11.11
N LEU A 220 -23.43 13.35 -11.16
CA LEU A 220 -24.42 14.21 -11.81
C LEU A 220 -24.00 14.47 -13.26
N GLU A 221 -24.94 14.30 -14.18
CA GLU A 221 -24.75 14.68 -15.57
C GLU A 221 -24.87 16.19 -15.71
N ILE A 222 -23.83 16.84 -16.23
CA ILE A 222 -23.87 18.28 -16.48
C ILE A 222 -24.43 18.53 -17.88
N THR A 223 -25.61 19.16 -17.94
CA THR A 223 -26.13 19.74 -19.19
C THR A 223 -25.38 21.04 -19.53
N LYS A 224 -25.56 21.52 -20.76
CA LYS A 224 -24.95 22.79 -21.19
C LYS A 224 -25.51 23.98 -20.40
N GLU A 225 -26.80 23.97 -20.03
CA GLU A 225 -27.37 25.02 -19.17
C GLU A 225 -26.68 25.05 -17.80
N ILE A 226 -26.57 23.91 -17.13
CA ILE A 226 -25.94 23.79 -15.79
C ILE A 226 -24.48 24.23 -15.84
N SER A 227 -23.74 23.86 -16.90
CA SER A 227 -22.34 24.30 -17.06
C SER A 227 -22.21 25.82 -17.19
N ASN A 228 -23.03 26.45 -18.03
CA ASN A 228 -23.01 27.90 -18.20
C ASN A 228 -23.40 28.64 -16.91
N LEU A 229 -24.38 28.10 -16.19
CA LEU A 229 -24.83 28.61 -14.90
C LEU A 229 -23.69 28.62 -13.86
N LEU A 230 -22.96 27.51 -13.73
CA LEU A 230 -21.82 27.40 -12.81
C LEU A 230 -20.73 28.44 -13.13
N VAL A 231 -20.39 28.57 -14.41
CA VAL A 231 -19.39 29.54 -14.86
C VAL A 231 -19.84 30.97 -14.57
N ASN A 232 -21.09 31.32 -14.85
CA ASN A 232 -21.62 32.66 -14.62
C ASN A 232 -21.67 33.00 -13.12
N THR A 233 -22.08 32.04 -12.29
CA THR A 233 -22.08 32.20 -10.82
C THR A 233 -20.67 32.47 -10.29
N LEU A 234 -19.68 31.68 -10.72
CA LEU A 234 -18.29 31.87 -10.31
C LEU A 234 -17.71 33.21 -10.79
N LYS A 235 -18.04 33.64 -12.02
CA LYS A 235 -17.63 34.94 -12.55
C LYS A 235 -18.24 36.10 -11.79
N ALA A 236 -19.51 36.01 -11.40
CA ALA A 236 -20.17 37.04 -10.62
C ALA A 236 -19.53 37.20 -9.23
N LEU A 237 -19.23 36.07 -8.58
CA LEU A 237 -18.49 36.07 -7.32
C LEU A 237 -17.08 36.67 -7.46
N ASP A 238 -16.35 36.30 -8.52
CA ASP A 238 -15.02 36.83 -8.79
C ASP A 238 -15.05 38.35 -9.03
N ASN A 239 -16.01 38.82 -9.86
CA ASN A 239 -16.22 40.24 -10.12
C ASN A 239 -16.54 41.02 -8.84
N TYR A 240 -17.37 40.44 -7.96
CA TYR A 240 -17.63 41.02 -6.64
C TYR A 240 -16.36 41.09 -5.78
N PHE A 241 -15.51 40.05 -5.75
CA PHE A 241 -14.28 40.08 -4.97
C PHE A 241 -13.32 41.18 -5.44
N ILE A 242 -13.34 41.52 -6.73
CA ILE A 242 -12.53 42.59 -7.35
C ILE A 242 -13.14 43.98 -7.08
N THR A 243 -14.43 44.16 -7.39
CA THR A 243 -15.09 45.48 -7.41
C THR A 243 -15.73 45.88 -6.09
N LYS A 244 -16.05 44.90 -5.23
CA LYS A 244 -16.88 45.04 -4.02
C LYS A 244 -18.29 45.58 -4.27
N ASP A 245 -18.77 45.50 -5.52
CA ASP A 245 -20.09 45.98 -5.90
C ASP A 245 -21.18 44.92 -5.65
N MET A 246 -22.00 45.15 -4.63
CA MET A 246 -23.12 44.27 -4.27
C MET A 246 -24.30 44.38 -5.24
N GLU A 247 -24.55 45.55 -5.84
CA GLU A 247 -25.68 45.72 -6.77
C GLU A 247 -25.45 44.92 -8.04
N THR A 248 -24.21 44.99 -8.57
CA THR A 248 -23.79 44.19 -9.71
C THR A 248 -23.89 42.70 -9.41
N LEU A 249 -23.42 42.24 -8.23
CA LEU A 249 -23.55 40.84 -7.83
C LEU A 249 -25.01 40.37 -7.77
N ILE A 250 -25.90 41.16 -7.17
CA ILE A 250 -27.33 40.83 -7.07
C ILE A 250 -27.95 40.72 -8.47
N SER A 251 -27.64 41.67 -9.36
CA SER A 251 -28.13 41.66 -10.74
C SER A 251 -27.65 40.44 -11.52
N GLU A 252 -26.37 40.09 -11.41
CA GLU A 252 -25.78 38.92 -12.08
C GLU A 252 -26.36 37.61 -11.55
N MET A 253 -26.53 37.48 -10.23
CA MET A 253 -27.16 36.30 -9.61
C MET A 253 -28.64 36.15 -10.01
N GLN A 254 -29.40 37.24 -10.07
CA GLN A 254 -30.80 37.21 -10.51
C GLN A 254 -30.96 36.83 -11.98
N SER A 255 -29.99 37.19 -12.83
CA SER A 255 -29.99 36.77 -14.24
C SER A 255 -29.64 35.29 -14.42
N THR A 256 -29.05 34.68 -13.39
CA THR A 256 -28.64 33.28 -13.32
C THR A 256 -29.76 32.46 -12.63
N GLN A 257 -30.99 32.56 -13.14
CA GLN A 257 -32.14 31.81 -12.59
C GLN A 257 -31.95 30.31 -12.81
N ILE A 258 -32.12 29.56 -11.72
CA ILE A 258 -32.12 28.11 -11.71
C ILE A 258 -33.57 27.64 -11.81
N ASP A 259 -33.88 26.79 -12.80
CA ASP A 259 -35.11 26.02 -12.72
C ASP A 259 -34.93 24.96 -11.63
N GLU A 260 -35.62 25.12 -10.50
CA GLU A 260 -35.60 24.17 -9.38
C GLU A 260 -35.94 22.74 -9.82
N LYS A 261 -36.70 22.59 -10.93
CA LYS A 261 -37.04 21.28 -11.49
C LYS A 261 -35.87 20.58 -12.19
N GLU A 262 -34.87 21.32 -12.69
CA GLU A 262 -33.70 20.75 -13.38
C GLU A 262 -32.59 20.35 -12.41
N ILE A 263 -32.43 21.07 -11.29
CA ILE A 263 -31.30 20.89 -10.36
C ILE A 263 -31.68 20.06 -9.12
N GLY A 264 -32.95 20.07 -8.71
CA GLY A 264 -33.40 19.37 -7.50
C GLY A 264 -32.71 19.86 -6.23
N ASP A 265 -32.64 19.00 -5.19
CA ASP A 265 -32.04 19.32 -3.87
C ASP A 265 -30.50 19.23 -3.84
N VAL A 266 -29.83 19.51 -4.96
CA VAL A 266 -28.36 19.41 -5.06
C VAL A 266 -27.70 20.71 -4.62
N CYS A 267 -26.74 20.63 -3.68
CA CYS A 267 -26.02 21.83 -3.24
C CYS A 267 -25.01 22.32 -4.30
N PHE A 268 -24.67 23.60 -4.25
CA PHE A 268 -23.72 24.21 -5.20
C PHE A 268 -22.37 23.49 -5.26
N THR A 269 -21.84 23.03 -4.12
CA THR A 269 -20.57 22.29 -4.07
C THR A 269 -20.66 20.98 -4.87
N GLN A 270 -21.78 20.26 -4.81
CA GLN A 270 -21.96 19.04 -5.60
C GLN A 270 -22.07 19.33 -7.09
N LEU A 271 -22.71 20.44 -7.48
CA LEU A 271 -22.73 20.89 -8.87
C LEU A 271 -21.33 21.28 -9.38
N LEU A 272 -20.51 21.92 -8.54
CA LEU A 272 -19.12 22.24 -8.87
C LEU A 272 -18.27 20.98 -9.11
N LEU A 273 -18.58 19.92 -8.38
CA LEU A 273 -17.93 18.62 -8.52
C LEU A 273 -18.48 17.78 -9.67
N ALA A 274 -19.67 18.12 -10.17
CA ALA A 274 -20.32 17.37 -11.24
C ALA A 274 -19.48 17.43 -12.53
N GLY A 275 -19.50 16.34 -13.29
CA GLY A 275 -18.62 16.17 -14.45
C GLY A 275 -17.15 15.86 -14.13
N LEU A 276 -16.72 15.86 -12.85
CA LEU A 276 -15.40 15.38 -12.46
C LEU A 276 -15.43 13.88 -12.18
N CYS A 277 -14.59 13.11 -12.89
CA CYS A 277 -14.46 11.68 -12.63
C CYS A 277 -13.55 11.39 -11.42
N LYS A 278 -12.42 12.11 -11.33
CA LYS A 278 -11.40 11.95 -10.29
C LYS A 278 -10.72 13.27 -10.01
N MET A 279 -10.31 13.47 -8.76
CA MET A 279 -9.60 14.65 -8.29
C MET A 279 -8.44 14.23 -7.41
N ASN A 280 -7.26 14.77 -7.68
CA ASN A 280 -6.13 14.68 -6.78
C ASN A 280 -5.99 16.04 -6.07
N ILE A 281 -5.92 16.01 -4.74
CA ILE A 281 -5.72 17.19 -3.92
C ILE A 281 -4.58 16.90 -2.97
N GLY A 282 -3.55 17.73 -3.03
CA GLY A 282 -2.37 17.60 -2.20
C GLY A 282 -1.97 18.92 -1.58
N THR A 283 -1.12 18.82 -0.57
CA THR A 283 -0.37 19.93 0.00
C THR A 283 1.11 19.58 -0.04
N ASP A 284 1.96 20.59 0.00
CA ASP A 284 3.39 20.36 0.03
C ASP A 284 3.77 19.64 1.34
N VAL A 285 4.41 18.48 1.19
CA VAL A 285 4.85 17.62 2.30
C VAL A 285 5.82 18.37 3.21
N GLU A 286 6.65 19.25 2.65
CA GLU A 286 7.64 20.02 3.42
C GLU A 286 7.00 21.06 4.33
N LEU A 287 5.79 21.52 4.01
CA LEU A 287 5.04 22.43 4.88
C LEU A 287 4.47 21.74 6.12
N GLY A 288 4.45 20.40 6.15
CA GLY A 288 4.00 19.60 7.30
C GLY A 288 2.53 19.84 7.69
N LYS A 289 1.74 20.46 6.80
CA LYS A 289 0.34 20.82 7.01
C LYS A 289 -0.55 19.62 6.68
N ASP A 290 -1.57 19.40 7.50
CA ASP A 290 -2.63 18.46 7.16
C ASP A 290 -3.51 19.07 6.05
N LEU A 291 -3.78 18.29 5.00
CA LEU A 291 -4.72 18.65 3.94
C LEU A 291 -6.09 19.01 4.51
N CYS A 292 -6.48 18.42 5.65
CA CYS A 292 -7.70 18.76 6.38
C CYS A 292 -7.78 20.22 6.85
N HIS A 293 -6.71 21.01 6.75
CA HIS A 293 -6.72 22.44 7.04
C HIS A 293 -6.83 23.33 5.78
N GLN A 294 -6.80 22.73 4.58
CA GLN A 294 -6.94 23.48 3.33
C GLN A 294 -8.41 23.83 3.07
N SER A 295 -8.68 25.09 2.74
CA SER A 295 -10.04 25.60 2.53
C SER A 295 -10.81 24.83 1.45
N LEU A 296 -10.15 24.53 0.33
CA LEU A 296 -10.78 23.79 -0.77
C LEU A 296 -11.15 22.36 -0.35
N TYR A 297 -10.24 21.64 0.31
CA TYR A 297 -10.53 20.28 0.78
C TYR A 297 -11.66 20.29 1.81
N ASN A 298 -11.64 21.22 2.77
CA ASN A 298 -12.72 21.36 3.76
C ASN A 298 -14.08 21.70 3.15
N LEU A 299 -14.11 22.46 2.06
CA LEU A 299 -15.36 22.76 1.34
C LEU A 299 -15.97 21.50 0.70
N ILE A 300 -15.14 20.61 0.16
CA ILE A 300 -15.61 19.51 -0.69
C ILE A 300 -15.63 18.14 0.02
N LYS A 301 -14.94 17.95 1.14
CA LYS A 301 -14.71 16.64 1.78
C LYS A 301 -15.99 15.85 2.10
N GLU A 302 -17.10 16.52 2.38
CA GLU A 302 -18.39 15.88 2.67
C GLU A 302 -19.14 15.42 1.39
N HIS A 303 -18.66 15.83 0.22
CA HIS A 303 -19.26 15.54 -1.08
C HIS A 303 -18.38 14.65 -1.97
N ILE A 304 -17.26 14.16 -1.44
CA ILE A 304 -16.31 13.29 -2.14
C ILE A 304 -16.08 12.01 -1.34
N GLU A 305 -15.60 11.00 -2.05
CA GLU A 305 -15.16 9.74 -1.49
C GLU A 305 -13.69 9.52 -1.81
N ASP A 306 -12.83 9.45 -0.78
CA ASP A 306 -11.40 9.17 -0.93
C ASP A 306 -11.20 7.72 -1.42
N GLU A 307 -10.64 7.55 -2.62
CA GLU A 307 -10.26 6.24 -3.17
C GLU A 307 -8.88 5.81 -2.66
N THR A 308 -7.96 6.76 -2.56
CA THR A 308 -6.62 6.56 -2.00
C THR A 308 -6.17 7.78 -1.23
N GLY A 309 -5.44 7.60 -0.14
CA GLY A 309 -4.89 8.71 0.64
C GLY A 309 -3.50 8.39 1.14
N TYR A 310 -2.62 9.38 1.06
CA TYR A 310 -1.31 9.34 1.64
C TYR A 310 -1.33 9.98 3.03
N ILE A 311 -0.95 9.18 4.02
CA ILE A 311 -0.98 9.55 5.43
C ILE A 311 0.43 9.54 5.98
N SER A 312 0.86 10.67 6.55
CA SER A 312 2.03 10.72 7.42
C SER A 312 1.59 10.58 8.88
N PHE A 313 2.40 9.89 9.69
CA PHE A 313 2.12 9.64 11.10
C PHE A 313 3.41 9.31 11.84
N THR A 314 3.35 9.30 13.17
CA THR A 314 4.48 8.96 14.04
C THR A 314 4.33 7.55 14.60
N PHE A 315 5.41 6.78 14.61
CA PHE A 315 5.47 5.50 15.31
C PHE A 315 6.87 5.28 15.88
N GLY A 316 6.97 4.93 17.16
CA GLY A 316 8.28 4.75 17.82
C GLY A 316 9.17 6.00 17.82
N GLY A 317 8.58 7.19 17.68
CA GLY A 317 9.31 8.46 17.56
C GLY A 317 9.81 8.82 16.15
N GLU A 318 9.59 7.95 15.16
CA GLU A 318 9.94 8.19 13.75
C GLU A 318 8.71 8.58 12.92
N GLN A 319 8.90 9.45 11.93
CA GLN A 319 7.88 9.78 10.94
C GLN A 319 7.81 8.71 9.86
N HIS A 320 6.60 8.24 9.59
CA HIS A 320 6.31 7.25 8.57
C HIS A 320 5.25 7.75 7.61
N THR A 321 5.30 7.22 6.39
CA THR A 321 4.32 7.52 5.36
C THR A 321 3.76 6.22 4.79
N ILE A 322 2.43 6.13 4.76
CA ILE A 322 1.70 5.07 4.08
C ILE A 322 0.79 5.66 3.01
N GLN A 323 0.45 4.85 2.02
CA GLN A 323 -0.69 5.07 1.16
C GLN A 323 -1.75 4.01 1.49
N VAL A 324 -2.96 4.44 1.77
CA VAL A 324 -4.11 3.57 1.98
C VAL A 324 -4.93 3.55 0.70
N GLY A 325 -5.22 2.35 0.18
CA GLY A 325 -6.10 2.18 -0.97
C GLY A 325 -7.41 1.55 -0.55
N ARG A 326 -8.52 2.28 -0.71
CA ARG A 326 -9.86 1.80 -0.36
C ARG A 326 -10.29 0.66 -1.26
N THR A 327 -10.18 0.83 -2.58
CA THR A 327 -10.58 -0.20 -3.55
C THR A 327 -9.66 -1.43 -3.52
N THR A 328 -8.39 -1.25 -3.16
CA THR A 328 -7.41 -2.34 -3.13
C THR A 328 -7.34 -3.06 -1.80
N ASN A 329 -7.99 -2.53 -0.74
CA ASN A 329 -7.92 -3.03 0.64
C ASN A 329 -6.48 -3.31 1.10
N SER A 330 -5.59 -2.33 0.86
CA SER A 330 -4.15 -2.50 1.10
C SER A 330 -3.52 -1.26 1.70
N ILE A 331 -2.47 -1.48 2.50
CA ILE A 331 -1.62 -0.44 3.07
C ILE A 331 -0.24 -0.53 2.41
N SER A 332 0.14 0.50 1.66
CA SER A 332 1.45 0.60 1.01
C SER A 332 2.39 1.51 1.79
N PHE A 333 3.45 0.94 2.35
CA PHE A 333 4.49 1.68 3.05
C PHE A 333 5.40 2.41 2.07
N ARG A 334 5.47 3.74 2.17
CA ARG A 334 6.36 4.60 1.38
C ARG A 334 7.70 4.81 2.07
N THR A 335 7.69 4.81 3.40
CA THR A 335 8.88 4.65 4.25
C THR A 335 9.21 3.16 4.45
N MET A 336 10.45 2.84 4.83
CA MET A 336 10.83 1.46 5.14
C MET A 336 10.09 1.00 6.41
N ALA A 337 9.17 0.05 6.27
CA ALA A 337 8.44 -0.50 7.41
C ALA A 337 9.31 -1.46 8.24
N THR A 338 8.97 -1.61 9.51
CA THR A 338 9.43 -2.70 10.36
C THR A 338 8.33 -3.75 10.52
N GLU A 339 8.67 -4.95 10.99
CA GLU A 339 7.69 -5.96 11.39
C GLU A 339 6.72 -5.41 12.44
N GLU A 340 7.23 -4.70 13.45
CA GLU A 340 6.43 -4.06 14.51
C GLU A 340 5.39 -3.09 13.93
N LEU A 341 5.77 -2.33 12.90
CA LEU A 341 4.86 -1.39 12.24
C LEU A 341 3.77 -2.12 11.45
N ILE A 342 4.12 -3.20 10.75
CA ILE A 342 3.12 -4.03 10.04
C ILE A 342 2.16 -4.66 11.06
N GLU A 343 2.67 -5.18 12.18
CA GLU A 343 1.85 -5.75 13.26
C GLU A 343 0.95 -4.70 13.93
N TYR A 344 1.44 -3.46 14.09
CA TYR A 344 0.62 -2.33 14.55
C TYR A 344 -0.59 -2.10 13.64
N PHE A 345 -0.40 -2.07 12.32
CA PHE A 345 -1.52 -1.95 11.38
C PHE A 345 -2.42 -3.17 11.39
N ALA A 346 -1.86 -4.39 11.41
CA ALA A 346 -2.63 -5.62 11.52
C ALA A 346 -3.54 -5.60 12.76
N SER A 347 -3.06 -5.12 13.91
CA SER A 347 -3.85 -5.02 15.16
C SER A 347 -5.04 -4.04 15.09
N LYS A 348 -5.02 -3.12 14.12
CA LYS A 348 -6.08 -2.13 13.91
C LYS A 348 -7.13 -2.58 12.91
N VAL A 349 -6.74 -3.39 11.94
CA VAL A 349 -7.60 -3.76 10.79
C VAL A 349 -8.16 -5.18 10.87
N LEU A 350 -7.54 -6.08 11.65
CA LEU A 350 -7.96 -7.47 11.82
C LEU A 350 -8.94 -7.66 12.97
#